data_AF-A0A2U1L167-F1
#
_entry.id   AF-A0A2U1L167-F1
#
_cell.length_a   1.000
_cell.length_b   1.000
_cell.length_c   1.000
_cell.angle_alpha   90.00
_cell.angle_beta   90.00
_cell.angle_gamma   90.00
#
_symmetry.space_group_name_H-M   'P 1'
#
loop_
_entity.id
_entity.type
_entity.pdbx_description
1 polymer ?
#
loop_
_entity_poly.entity_id
_entity_poly.type
_entity_poly.pdbx_seq_one_letter_code
_entity_poly.pdbx_strand_id
1 'polypeptide(L)'
;MSDNIPIEVQMDIVRRLSVKSVAQCRTVCKTWRSCIDTMHFTILFVVRMPSTFPYILIYQDRFKGCVKFIDKNLAVTIPIGSNISFSGLTPVGWSHGLWCFSFGPIVRHFMGLLWNPSIEKSVRAYVPYFTLGQEYEKRLLGFGVRPDNLDSIILKISFPFDPKEPWTVHMFTLSSREWRLLENHLLLPQTFRIKKASQANIGRHIDWCGYEKFFSNDGSSYKSYVIVSFDMLSNRFQTLNIPDQLLRRLPLPFYVSSLGDNLVISGNIQGDEHCVFCIWVLSLVGETISSFSNLLSVPSPIALKLVAFHDHIDPIVEVPSQEGFSATLVLYRMASGDFQSLGIEEDAGSFVIKPYCKSLLVQSVDRTVYCRELVYPGLANTTLNLGHR
;
A
#
# COMPACT_ATOMS: atom_id res chain seq x y z
N MET A 1 -0.46 -26.41 -31.20
CA MET A 1 0.03 -27.08 -29.98
C MET A 1 0.91 -28.22 -30.44
N SER A 2 2.04 -28.46 -29.79
CA SER A 2 2.78 -29.70 -30.08
C SER A 2 2.16 -30.79 -29.23
N ASP A 3 1.36 -31.65 -29.83
CA ASP A 3 0.81 -32.85 -29.16
C ASP A 3 1.94 -33.79 -28.68
N ASN A 4 3.16 -33.56 -29.16
CA ASN A 4 4.38 -34.30 -28.80
C ASN A 4 5.07 -33.79 -27.52
N ILE A 5 4.61 -32.68 -26.91
CA ILE A 5 5.23 -32.13 -25.69
C ILE A 5 4.17 -32.06 -24.58
N PRO A 6 4.38 -32.69 -23.41
CA PRO A 6 3.45 -32.60 -22.28
C PRO A 6 3.16 -31.15 -21.87
N ILE A 7 1.92 -30.86 -21.45
CA ILE A 7 1.47 -29.50 -21.13
C ILE A 7 2.30 -28.89 -19.98
N GLU A 8 2.76 -29.71 -19.04
CA GLU A 8 3.59 -29.32 -17.92
C GLU A 8 4.94 -28.77 -18.40
N VAL A 9 5.55 -29.42 -19.40
CA VAL A 9 6.82 -28.99 -20.01
C VAL A 9 6.60 -27.72 -20.82
N GLN A 10 5.50 -27.62 -21.56
CA GLN A 10 5.14 -26.38 -22.26
C GLN A 10 5.00 -25.22 -21.27
N MET A 11 4.33 -25.42 -20.13
CA MET A 11 4.17 -24.38 -19.11
C MET A 11 5.48 -24.04 -18.41
N ASP A 12 6.40 -24.99 -18.20
CA ASP A 12 7.73 -24.67 -17.68
C ASP A 12 8.52 -23.78 -18.64
N ILE A 13 8.41 -24.02 -19.96
CA ILE A 13 9.02 -23.16 -20.99
C ILE A 13 8.37 -21.77 -20.96
N VAL A 14 7.04 -21.70 -21.01
CA VAL A 14 6.31 -20.41 -21.04
C VAL A 14 6.65 -19.57 -19.81
N ARG A 15 6.80 -20.18 -18.61
CA ARG A 15 7.18 -19.46 -17.38
C ARG A 15 8.55 -18.80 -17.44
N ARG A 16 9.45 -19.22 -18.34
CA ARG A 16 10.78 -18.62 -18.52
C ARG A 16 10.77 -17.42 -19.46
N LEU A 17 9.65 -17.15 -20.12
CA LEU A 17 9.52 -16.05 -21.07
C LEU A 17 9.27 -14.71 -20.35
N SER A 18 9.49 -13.60 -21.07
CA SER A 18 9.15 -12.26 -20.55
C SER A 18 7.66 -12.15 -20.23
N VAL A 19 7.29 -11.21 -19.34
CA VAL A 19 5.88 -10.94 -18.99
C VAL A 19 5.03 -10.67 -20.23
N LYS A 20 5.57 -9.90 -21.19
CA LYS A 20 4.91 -9.59 -22.47
C LYS A 20 4.69 -10.84 -23.32
N SER A 21 5.70 -11.69 -23.42
CA SER A 21 5.61 -12.97 -24.14
C SER A 21 4.61 -13.92 -23.50
N VAL A 22 4.57 -14.04 -22.17
CA VAL A 22 3.56 -14.86 -21.48
C VAL A 22 2.14 -14.34 -21.74
N ALA A 23 1.96 -13.01 -21.71
CA ALA A 23 0.67 -12.41 -22.04
C ALA A 23 0.24 -12.70 -23.50
N GLN A 24 1.18 -12.80 -24.44
CA GLN A 24 0.90 -13.24 -25.82
C GLN A 24 0.62 -14.74 -25.90
N CYS A 25 1.37 -15.59 -25.18
CA CYS A 25 1.12 -17.02 -25.08
C CYS A 25 -0.32 -17.32 -24.61
N ARG A 26 -0.81 -16.51 -23.67
CA ARG A 26 -2.18 -16.59 -23.16
C ARG A 26 -3.26 -16.40 -24.24
N THR A 27 -2.98 -15.67 -25.32
CA THR A 27 -3.95 -15.44 -26.40
C THR A 27 -3.90 -16.51 -27.50
N VAL A 28 -2.96 -17.45 -27.46
CA VAL A 28 -2.75 -18.45 -28.51
C VAL A 28 -3.89 -19.48 -28.56
N CYS A 29 -4.33 -20.01 -27.42
CA CYS A 29 -5.40 -21.01 -27.36
C CYS A 29 -6.06 -21.08 -25.97
N LYS A 30 -7.24 -21.72 -25.90
CA LYS A 30 -8.01 -21.88 -24.64
C LYS A 30 -7.25 -22.66 -23.57
N THR A 31 -6.51 -23.70 -23.95
CA THR A 31 -5.74 -24.53 -23.00
C THR A 31 -4.62 -23.73 -22.36
N TRP A 32 -3.78 -23.05 -23.14
CA TRP A 32 -2.70 -22.20 -22.61
C TRP A 32 -3.26 -21.07 -21.76
N ARG A 33 -4.36 -20.45 -22.20
CA ARG A 33 -5.06 -19.45 -21.39
C ARG A 33 -5.45 -20.01 -20.02
N SER A 34 -6.10 -21.18 -20.00
CA SER A 34 -6.52 -21.84 -18.76
C SER A 34 -5.33 -22.13 -17.84
N CYS A 35 -4.23 -22.66 -18.38
CA CYS A 35 -3.02 -22.96 -17.61
C CYS A 35 -2.32 -21.71 -17.06
N ILE A 36 -2.21 -20.64 -17.87
CA ILE A 36 -1.57 -19.37 -17.49
C ILE A 36 -2.41 -18.62 -16.46
N ASP A 37 -3.74 -18.66 -16.58
CA ASP A 37 -4.69 -18.02 -15.64
C ASP A 37 -4.72 -18.71 -14.27
N THR A 38 -4.03 -19.85 -14.08
CA THR A 38 -3.96 -20.51 -12.77
C THR A 38 -3.10 -19.74 -11.77
N MET A 39 -3.52 -19.79 -10.51
CA MET A 39 -2.74 -19.29 -9.36
C MET A 39 -1.35 -19.93 -9.30
N HIS A 40 -1.28 -21.25 -9.50
CA HIS A 40 -0.01 -22.00 -9.47
C HIS A 40 0.98 -21.48 -10.54
N PHE A 41 0.51 -21.19 -11.75
CA PHE A 41 1.35 -20.58 -12.77
C PHE A 41 1.84 -19.19 -12.36
N THR A 42 0.93 -18.35 -11.85
CA THR A 42 1.25 -16.97 -11.46
C THR A 42 2.28 -16.91 -10.34
N ILE A 43 2.13 -17.72 -9.28
CA ILE A 43 3.08 -17.78 -8.16
C ILE A 43 4.47 -18.21 -8.64
N LEU A 44 4.55 -19.30 -9.43
CA LEU A 44 5.83 -19.79 -9.94
C LEU A 44 6.51 -18.80 -10.90
N PHE A 45 5.73 -18.00 -11.63
CA PHE A 45 6.26 -16.96 -12.50
C PHE A 45 6.90 -15.81 -11.71
N VAL A 46 6.27 -15.36 -10.61
CA VAL A 46 6.77 -14.29 -9.73
C VAL A 46 8.12 -14.68 -9.12
N VAL A 47 8.25 -15.91 -8.61
CA VAL A 47 9.44 -16.39 -7.88
C VAL A 47 10.69 -16.48 -8.76
N ARG A 48 10.54 -16.75 -10.07
CA ARG A 48 11.67 -17.11 -10.94
C ARG A 48 12.36 -15.96 -11.66
N MET A 49 11.82 -14.75 -11.62
CA MET A 49 12.33 -13.66 -12.44
C MET A 49 13.00 -12.57 -11.62
N PRO A 50 14.31 -12.67 -11.32
CA PRO A 50 15.04 -11.55 -10.76
C PRO A 50 14.98 -10.36 -11.72
N SER A 51 14.66 -9.19 -11.18
CA SER A 51 14.66 -7.93 -11.93
C SER A 51 16.00 -7.23 -11.76
N THR A 52 16.55 -6.68 -12.85
CA THR A 52 17.70 -5.76 -12.81
C THR A 52 17.37 -4.49 -12.00
N PHE A 53 16.09 -4.12 -11.97
CA PHE A 53 15.55 -3.02 -11.18
C PHE A 53 14.65 -3.59 -10.09
N PRO A 54 15.17 -3.81 -8.86
CA PRO A 54 14.43 -4.44 -7.79
C PRO A 54 13.42 -3.51 -7.10
N TYR A 55 13.40 -2.21 -7.40
CA TYR A 55 12.50 -1.26 -6.74
C TYR A 55 11.76 -0.37 -7.74
N ILE A 56 10.58 0.09 -7.31
CA ILE A 56 9.87 1.20 -7.92
C ILE A 56 9.84 2.35 -6.91
N LEU A 57 10.23 3.53 -7.37
CA LEU A 57 10.13 4.79 -6.66
C LEU A 57 9.01 5.63 -7.24
N ILE A 58 8.20 6.17 -6.33
CA ILE A 58 7.14 7.14 -6.62
C ILE A 58 7.37 8.35 -5.73
N TYR A 59 7.23 9.55 -6.31
CA TYR A 59 7.31 10.82 -5.59
C TYR A 59 6.54 11.91 -6.35
N GLN A 60 6.41 13.07 -5.72
CA GLN A 60 5.87 14.28 -6.33
C GLN A 60 6.98 15.32 -6.51
N ASP A 61 7.02 15.91 -7.70
CA ASP A 61 7.78 17.12 -8.01
C ASP A 61 6.76 18.24 -8.26
N ARG A 62 6.48 19.03 -7.22
CA ARG A 62 5.47 20.09 -7.14
C ARG A 62 4.04 19.58 -7.38
N PHE A 63 3.70 19.40 -8.65
CA PHE A 63 2.36 18.97 -9.12
C PHE A 63 2.45 17.77 -10.07
N LYS A 64 3.66 17.30 -10.37
CA LYS A 64 3.93 16.18 -11.26
C LYS A 64 4.20 14.94 -10.43
N GLY A 65 3.39 13.92 -10.61
CA GLY A 65 3.70 12.60 -10.06
C GLY A 65 4.74 11.92 -10.95
N CYS A 66 5.81 11.40 -10.34
CA CYS A 66 6.87 10.69 -11.03
C CYS A 66 6.92 9.24 -10.58
N VAL A 67 7.25 8.35 -11.53
CA VAL A 67 7.49 6.94 -11.27
C VAL A 67 8.75 6.48 -11.98
N LYS A 68 9.66 5.84 -11.25
CA LYS A 68 10.94 5.36 -11.78
C LYS A 68 11.25 3.95 -11.27
N PHE A 69 11.83 3.12 -12.12
CA PHE A 69 12.56 1.94 -11.70
C PHE A 69 13.89 2.37 -11.07
N ILE A 70 14.29 1.77 -9.95
CA ILE A 70 15.61 1.96 -9.35
C ILE A 70 16.38 0.65 -9.41
N ASP A 71 17.66 0.74 -9.78
CA ASP A 71 18.60 -0.37 -9.74
C ASP A 71 19.05 -0.73 -8.31
N LYS A 72 19.78 -1.84 -8.17
CA LYS A 72 20.28 -2.31 -6.86
C LYS A 72 21.22 -1.33 -6.17
N ASN A 73 21.98 -0.55 -6.95
CA ASN A 73 22.94 0.39 -6.40
C ASN A 73 22.30 1.73 -6.02
N LEU A 74 21.00 1.89 -6.25
CA LEU A 74 20.25 3.13 -6.05
C LEU A 74 20.83 4.31 -6.86
N ALA A 75 21.56 4.02 -7.94
CA ALA A 75 22.31 5.00 -8.73
C ALA A 75 21.64 5.29 -10.07
N VAL A 76 20.90 4.31 -10.61
CA VAL A 76 20.25 4.42 -11.92
C VAL A 76 18.75 4.42 -11.73
N THR A 77 18.13 5.51 -12.16
CA THR A 77 16.67 5.62 -12.23
C THR A 77 16.19 5.64 -13.67
N ILE A 78 15.32 4.72 -14.06
CA ILE A 78 14.71 4.70 -15.41
C ILE A 78 13.23 5.07 -15.29
N PRO A 79 12.73 6.08 -16.03
CA PRO A 79 11.30 6.38 -16.06
C PRO A 79 10.48 5.18 -16.49
N ILE A 80 9.38 4.90 -15.79
CA ILE A 80 8.46 3.85 -16.20
C ILE A 80 7.50 4.43 -17.24
N GLY A 81 7.61 3.95 -18.48
CA GLY A 81 6.60 4.21 -19.50
C GLY A 81 5.24 3.72 -18.99
N SER A 82 4.31 4.65 -18.78
CA SER A 82 2.98 4.34 -18.29
C SER A 82 1.95 5.18 -19.03
N ASN A 83 0.79 4.58 -19.27
CA ASN A 83 -0.37 5.24 -19.86
C ASN A 83 -1.20 6.01 -18.82
N ILE A 84 -0.68 6.16 -17.60
CA ILE A 84 -1.36 6.76 -16.46
C ILE A 84 -0.57 7.99 -16.02
N SER A 85 -1.27 9.09 -15.80
CA SER A 85 -0.71 10.24 -15.10
C SER A 85 -0.67 9.97 -13.60
N PHE A 86 0.51 10.12 -12.99
CA PHE A 86 0.68 9.99 -11.55
C PHE A 86 0.38 11.27 -10.79
N SER A 87 0.16 12.39 -11.49
CA SER A 87 -0.26 13.65 -10.87
C SER A 87 -1.60 13.49 -10.14
N GLY A 88 -1.62 13.86 -8.85
CA GLY A 88 -2.81 13.73 -8.00
C GLY A 88 -3.13 12.31 -7.55
N LEU A 89 -2.31 11.31 -7.90
CA LEU A 89 -2.41 9.97 -7.32
C LEU A 89 -1.75 9.96 -5.95
N THR A 90 -2.45 9.42 -4.95
CA THR A 90 -1.88 9.12 -3.64
C THR A 90 -1.70 7.60 -3.51
N PRO A 91 -0.49 7.09 -3.27
CA PRO A 91 -0.29 5.66 -3.00
C PRO A 91 -1.11 5.20 -1.80
N VAL A 92 -1.83 4.09 -1.97
CA VAL A 92 -2.57 3.41 -0.89
C VAL A 92 -1.72 2.27 -0.34
N GLY A 93 -1.25 1.39 -1.22
CA GLY A 93 -0.45 0.24 -0.83
C GLY A 93 0.08 -0.54 -2.05
N TRP A 94 0.86 -1.57 -1.75
CA TRP A 94 1.45 -2.47 -2.74
C TRP A 94 1.32 -3.93 -2.28
N SER A 95 1.07 -4.84 -3.21
CA SER A 95 0.99 -6.28 -2.93
C SER A 95 1.16 -7.09 -4.21
N HIS A 96 1.99 -8.14 -4.19
CA HIS A 96 2.15 -9.10 -5.30
C HIS A 96 2.41 -8.44 -6.68
N GLY A 97 3.19 -7.35 -6.68
CA GLY A 97 3.56 -6.60 -7.89
C GLY A 97 2.49 -5.64 -8.40
N LEU A 98 1.37 -5.50 -7.69
CA LEU A 98 0.34 -4.50 -7.94
C LEU A 98 0.48 -3.30 -7.01
N TRP A 99 0.20 -2.13 -7.56
CA TRP A 99 0.05 -0.89 -6.82
C TRP A 99 -1.42 -0.49 -6.77
N CYS A 100 -1.84 0.03 -5.63
CA CYS A 100 -3.12 0.72 -5.51
C CYS A 100 -2.88 2.19 -5.21
N PHE A 101 -3.60 3.04 -5.92
CA PHE A 101 -3.64 4.49 -5.69
C PHE A 101 -5.07 4.93 -5.41
N SER A 102 -5.20 6.01 -4.66
CA SER A 102 -6.42 6.79 -4.63
C SER A 102 -6.27 8.03 -5.50
N PHE A 103 -7.33 8.39 -6.20
CA PHE A 103 -7.41 9.58 -7.03
C PHE A 103 -8.73 10.30 -6.77
N GLY A 104 -8.77 11.62 -6.95
CA GLY A 104 -9.99 12.41 -6.90
C GLY A 104 -10.00 13.37 -5.70
N PRO A 105 -9.83 14.68 -5.92
CA PRO A 105 -9.88 15.68 -4.84
C PRO A 105 -11.32 15.91 -4.33
N ILE A 106 -12.32 15.56 -5.15
CA ILE A 106 -13.74 15.72 -4.85
C ILE A 106 -14.35 14.32 -4.70
N VAL A 107 -15.23 14.16 -3.71
CA VAL A 107 -15.88 12.91 -3.34
C VAL A 107 -16.54 12.19 -4.51
N ARG A 108 -17.12 12.94 -5.46
CA ARG A 108 -17.78 12.41 -6.66
C ARG A 108 -16.85 11.64 -7.57
N HIS A 109 -15.59 12.07 -7.65
CA HIS A 109 -14.58 11.50 -8.54
C HIS A 109 -13.56 10.67 -7.77
N PHE A 110 -13.86 10.29 -6.51
CA PHE A 110 -12.93 9.51 -5.71
C PHE A 110 -12.88 8.08 -6.22
N MET A 111 -11.69 7.63 -6.61
CA MET A 111 -11.47 6.33 -7.25
C MET A 111 -10.32 5.59 -6.59
N GLY A 112 -10.44 4.26 -6.53
CA GLY A 112 -9.31 3.35 -6.39
C GLY A 112 -8.77 2.99 -7.76
N LEU A 113 -7.46 3.03 -7.94
CA LEU A 113 -6.75 2.64 -9.17
C LEU A 113 -5.79 1.50 -8.84
N LEU A 114 -6.01 0.34 -9.45
CA LEU A 114 -5.06 -0.76 -9.48
C LEU A 114 -4.17 -0.63 -10.71
N TRP A 115 -2.86 -0.75 -10.52
CA TRP A 115 -1.88 -0.65 -11.59
C TRP A 115 -0.87 -1.80 -11.51
N ASN A 116 -0.68 -2.48 -12.63
CA ASN A 116 0.37 -3.47 -12.81
C ASN A 116 1.47 -2.90 -13.72
N PRO A 117 2.64 -2.50 -13.16
CA PRO A 117 3.77 -2.02 -13.95
C PRO A 117 4.33 -3.06 -14.94
N SER A 118 4.17 -4.36 -14.68
CA SER A 118 4.80 -5.44 -15.47
C SER A 118 4.15 -5.65 -16.84
N ILE A 119 2.86 -5.35 -16.94
CA ILE A 119 2.06 -5.47 -18.16
C ILE A 119 1.48 -4.13 -18.60
N GLU A 120 1.83 -3.04 -17.91
CA GLU A 120 1.41 -1.67 -18.18
C GLU A 120 -0.12 -1.50 -18.21
N LYS A 121 -0.85 -2.33 -17.44
CA LYS A 121 -2.32 -2.31 -17.35
C LYS A 121 -2.82 -1.67 -16.08
N SER A 122 -4.04 -1.14 -16.16
CA SER A 122 -4.73 -0.63 -14.97
C SER A 122 -6.22 -0.88 -14.97
N VAL A 123 -6.78 -0.88 -13.77
CA VAL A 123 -8.22 -0.95 -13.51
C VAL A 123 -8.58 0.13 -12.51
N ARG A 124 -9.74 0.74 -12.69
CA ARG A 124 -10.27 1.75 -11.77
C ARG A 124 -11.61 1.30 -11.21
N ALA A 125 -11.89 1.69 -9.99
CA ALA A 125 -13.19 1.53 -9.36
C ALA A 125 -13.60 2.84 -8.69
N TYR A 126 -14.79 3.35 -9.02
CA TYR A 126 -15.37 4.47 -8.27
C TYR A 126 -15.64 4.04 -6.83
N VAL A 127 -15.16 4.81 -5.86
CA VAL A 127 -15.38 4.54 -4.45
C VAL A 127 -16.77 5.05 -4.07
N PRO A 128 -17.65 4.21 -3.52
CA PRO A 128 -19.03 4.58 -3.31
C PRO A 128 -19.16 5.65 -2.21
N TYR A 129 -20.13 6.55 -2.36
CA TYR A 129 -20.59 7.47 -1.33
C TYR A 129 -22.12 7.50 -1.38
N PHE A 130 -22.75 7.38 -0.22
CA PHE A 130 -24.18 7.08 -0.11
C PHE A 130 -25.01 8.25 0.43
N THR A 131 -24.40 9.19 1.16
CA THR A 131 -25.08 10.39 1.68
C THR A 131 -24.20 11.64 1.56
N LEU A 132 -24.81 12.84 1.58
CA LEU A 132 -24.07 14.11 1.65
C LEU A 132 -23.25 14.22 2.95
N GLY A 133 -23.74 13.67 4.07
CA GLY A 133 -22.98 13.61 5.33
C GLY A 133 -21.67 12.84 5.18
N GLN A 134 -21.63 11.84 4.29
CA GLN A 134 -20.39 11.11 3.99
C GLN A 134 -19.35 11.99 3.30
N GLU A 135 -19.71 13.09 2.63
CA GLU A 135 -18.79 13.95 1.88
C GLU A 135 -17.62 14.44 2.75
N TYR A 136 -17.91 14.71 4.01
CA TYR A 136 -16.94 15.24 4.94
C TYR A 136 -16.21 14.12 5.72
N GLU A 137 -16.69 12.87 5.71
CA GLU A 137 -16.16 11.80 6.55
C GLU A 137 -14.66 11.62 6.41
N LYS A 138 -14.01 11.23 7.52
CA LYS A 138 -12.62 10.79 7.44
C LYS A 138 -12.58 9.40 6.80
N ARG A 139 -12.03 9.35 5.59
CA ARG A 139 -11.90 8.11 4.82
C ARG A 139 -10.44 7.71 4.66
N LEU A 140 -10.18 6.42 4.72
CA LEU A 140 -8.93 5.84 4.20
C LEU A 140 -9.25 4.71 3.23
N LEU A 141 -8.32 4.46 2.31
CA LEU A 141 -8.32 3.23 1.54
C LEU A 141 -7.32 2.25 2.14
N GLY A 142 -7.64 0.97 2.03
CA GLY A 142 -6.72 -0.14 2.27
C GLY A 142 -6.58 -0.99 1.02
N PHE A 143 -5.41 -1.58 0.80
CA PHE A 143 -5.19 -2.43 -0.37
C PHE A 143 -4.40 -3.69 -0.05
N GLY A 144 -4.84 -4.83 -0.59
CA GLY A 144 -4.10 -6.09 -0.52
C GLY A 144 -4.52 -7.05 -1.62
N VAL A 145 -3.70 -8.10 -1.82
CA VAL A 145 -4.01 -9.20 -2.73
C VAL A 145 -4.18 -10.45 -1.88
N ARG A 146 -5.31 -11.13 -2.05
CA ARG A 146 -5.65 -12.34 -1.31
C ARG A 146 -4.66 -13.46 -1.62
N PRO A 147 -4.09 -14.12 -0.60
CA PRO A 147 -3.11 -15.18 -0.84
C PRO A 147 -3.73 -16.49 -1.35
N ASP A 148 -5.03 -16.73 -1.19
CA ASP A 148 -5.70 -17.98 -1.57
C ASP A 148 -6.15 -18.02 -3.03
N ASN A 149 -6.38 -16.86 -3.66
CA ASN A 149 -6.89 -16.79 -5.02
C ASN A 149 -6.28 -15.64 -5.86
N LEU A 150 -5.36 -14.85 -5.28
CA LEU A 150 -4.75 -13.67 -5.89
C LEU A 150 -5.73 -12.56 -6.31
N ASP A 151 -6.93 -12.57 -5.76
CA ASP A 151 -7.91 -11.52 -6.01
C ASP A 151 -7.49 -10.23 -5.29
N SER A 152 -7.61 -9.12 -5.99
CA SER A 152 -7.21 -7.81 -5.47
C SER A 152 -8.37 -7.20 -4.68
N ILE A 153 -8.08 -6.74 -3.46
CA ILE A 153 -9.03 -6.11 -2.57
C ILE A 153 -8.70 -4.63 -2.40
N ILE A 154 -9.72 -3.78 -2.52
CA ILE A 154 -9.66 -2.39 -2.04
C ILE A 154 -10.70 -2.22 -0.94
N LEU A 155 -10.27 -1.72 0.22
CA LEU A 155 -11.14 -1.35 1.32
C LEU A 155 -11.38 0.15 1.30
N LYS A 156 -12.63 0.57 1.45
CA LYS A 156 -13.01 1.94 1.82
C LYS A 156 -13.44 1.91 3.27
N ILE A 157 -12.61 2.46 4.15
CA ILE A 157 -12.89 2.55 5.59
C ILE A 157 -13.31 4.00 5.88
N SER A 158 -14.51 4.17 6.44
CA SER A 158 -15.12 5.49 6.66
C SER A 158 -15.46 5.65 8.13
N PHE A 159 -14.93 6.71 8.74
CA PHE A 159 -15.23 7.08 10.12
C PHE A 159 -16.19 8.27 10.12
N PRO A 160 -17.37 8.14 10.74
CA PRO A 160 -18.33 9.23 10.89
C PRO A 160 -17.76 10.33 11.82
N PHE A 161 -18.28 11.55 11.67
CA PHE A 161 -17.95 12.65 12.59
C PHE A 161 -18.60 12.46 13.94
N ASP A 162 -19.85 11.99 13.98
CA ASP A 162 -20.49 11.64 15.24
C ASP A 162 -19.77 10.40 15.80
N PRO A 163 -19.06 10.52 16.93
CA PRO A 163 -18.34 9.38 17.51
C PRO A 163 -19.29 8.28 18.02
N LYS A 164 -20.60 8.52 18.08
CA LYS A 164 -21.61 7.52 18.47
C LYS A 164 -21.98 6.58 17.34
N GLU A 165 -21.73 6.96 16.09
CA GLU A 165 -22.03 6.12 14.94
C GLU A 165 -20.89 5.11 14.69
N PRO A 166 -21.21 3.86 14.33
CA PRO A 166 -20.20 2.89 13.95
C PRO A 166 -19.54 3.31 12.63
N TRP A 167 -18.25 3.03 12.55
CA TRP A 167 -17.50 3.17 11.31
C TRP A 167 -17.92 2.08 10.32
N THR A 168 -17.84 2.38 9.03
CA THR A 168 -18.28 1.47 7.97
C THR A 168 -17.12 1.09 7.07
N VAL A 169 -17.15 -0.15 6.58
CA VAL A 169 -16.14 -0.66 5.66
C VAL A 169 -16.83 -1.24 4.43
N HIS A 170 -16.48 -0.71 3.27
CA HIS A 170 -16.86 -1.30 1.99
C HIS A 170 -15.65 -1.99 1.39
N MET A 171 -15.86 -3.16 0.82
CA MET A 171 -14.81 -3.94 0.18
C MET A 171 -15.13 -4.15 -1.30
N PHE A 172 -14.21 -3.72 -2.15
CA PHE A 172 -14.20 -4.05 -3.57
C PHE A 172 -13.30 -5.27 -3.79
N THR A 173 -13.76 -6.19 -4.63
CA THR A 173 -12.91 -7.27 -5.15
C THR A 173 -12.85 -7.19 -6.67
N LEU A 174 -11.69 -7.46 -7.25
CA LEU A 174 -11.54 -7.39 -8.71
C LEU A 174 -12.33 -8.50 -9.41
N SER A 175 -12.47 -9.67 -8.78
CA SER A 175 -13.26 -10.78 -9.31
C SER A 175 -14.76 -10.44 -9.41
N SER A 176 -15.34 -9.86 -8.35
CA SER A 176 -16.77 -9.46 -8.34
C SER A 176 -17.04 -8.17 -9.11
N ARG A 177 -16.04 -7.26 -9.17
CA ARG A 177 -16.15 -5.92 -9.76
C ARG A 177 -17.15 -5.01 -9.06
N GLU A 178 -17.46 -5.32 -7.81
CA GLU A 178 -18.48 -4.63 -7.01
C GLU A 178 -17.98 -4.34 -5.60
N TRP A 179 -18.53 -3.29 -5.01
CA TRP A 179 -18.35 -2.97 -3.59
C TRP A 179 -19.43 -3.67 -2.77
N ARG A 180 -19.01 -4.36 -1.71
CA ARG A 180 -19.92 -4.91 -0.69
C ARG A 180 -19.67 -4.24 0.66
N LEU A 181 -20.73 -3.96 1.40
CA LEU A 181 -20.65 -3.50 2.79
C LEU A 181 -20.26 -4.69 3.69
N LEU A 182 -19.30 -4.50 4.58
CA LEU A 182 -18.99 -5.48 5.62
C LEU A 182 -19.93 -5.32 6.80
N GLU A 183 -20.35 -6.44 7.38
CA GLU A 183 -21.21 -6.46 8.55
C GLU A 183 -20.48 -5.99 9.80
N ASN A 184 -21.21 -5.31 10.71
CA ASN A 184 -20.63 -4.71 11.91
C ASN A 184 -19.91 -5.71 12.82
N HIS A 185 -20.35 -6.98 12.86
CA HIS A 185 -19.73 -8.02 13.70
C HIS A 185 -18.34 -8.47 13.19
N LEU A 186 -17.94 -8.03 11.99
CA LEU A 186 -16.62 -8.22 11.40
C LEU A 186 -15.68 -7.04 11.72
N LEU A 187 -16.19 -5.95 12.30
CA LEU A 187 -15.45 -4.73 12.58
C LEU A 187 -15.06 -4.66 14.07
N LEU A 188 -14.06 -3.82 14.38
CA LEU A 188 -13.76 -3.43 15.75
C LEU A 188 -14.82 -2.46 16.30
N PRO A 189 -14.92 -2.32 17.64
CA PRO A 189 -15.79 -1.33 18.25
C PRO A 189 -15.60 0.08 17.70
N GLN A 190 -16.66 0.90 17.75
CA GLN A 190 -16.65 2.27 17.23
C GLN A 190 -15.72 3.24 17.98
N THR A 191 -15.07 2.81 19.05
CA THR A 191 -14.03 3.55 19.79
C THR A 191 -12.68 3.52 19.06
N PHE A 192 -12.48 2.57 18.15
CA PHE A 192 -11.24 2.41 17.39
C PHE A 192 -11.16 3.38 16.21
N ARG A 193 -9.95 3.83 15.90
CA ARG A 193 -9.62 4.66 14.74
C ARG A 193 -8.33 4.17 14.10
N ILE A 194 -8.22 4.34 12.78
CA ILE A 194 -7.04 3.99 11.99
C ILE A 194 -6.32 5.25 11.51
N LYS A 195 -4.99 5.24 11.56
CA LYS A 195 -4.14 6.29 10.96
C LYS A 195 -3.94 6.00 9.48
N LYS A 196 -4.19 7.00 8.62
CA LYS A 196 -4.02 6.92 7.16
C LYS A 196 -2.55 6.89 6.71
N ALA A 197 -1.61 7.12 7.62
CA ALA A 197 -0.23 7.46 7.29
C ALA A 197 0.56 6.33 6.61
N SER A 198 0.21 5.06 6.85
CA SER A 198 0.91 3.91 6.29
C SER A 198 0.08 2.62 6.41
N GLN A 199 0.35 1.65 5.54
CA GLN A 199 -0.11 0.26 5.68
C GLN A 199 1.04 -0.73 5.41
N ALA A 200 0.94 -1.93 5.98
CA ALA A 200 1.79 -3.07 5.67
C ALA A 200 0.94 -4.26 5.23
N ASN A 201 1.43 -5.04 4.27
CA ASN A 201 0.79 -6.28 3.82
C ASN A 201 1.70 -7.44 4.21
N ILE A 202 1.22 -8.33 5.09
CA ILE A 202 1.99 -9.47 5.61
C ILE A 202 1.14 -10.73 5.53
N GLY A 203 1.54 -11.66 4.66
CA GLY A 203 0.76 -12.86 4.38
C GLY A 203 -0.68 -12.52 3.96
N ARG A 204 -1.64 -12.87 4.82
CA ARG A 204 -3.07 -12.62 4.59
C ARG A 204 -3.60 -11.31 5.19
N HIS A 205 -2.76 -10.56 5.91
CA HIS A 205 -3.20 -9.42 6.69
C HIS A 205 -2.80 -8.09 6.04
N ILE A 206 -3.66 -7.09 6.21
CA ILE A 206 -3.33 -5.68 5.99
C ILE A 206 -3.30 -5.01 7.36
N ASP A 207 -2.17 -4.43 7.72
CA ASP A 207 -1.92 -3.86 9.05
C ASP A 207 -1.75 -2.34 8.98
N TRP A 208 -2.26 -1.65 10.01
CA TRP A 208 -2.15 -0.20 10.20
C TRP A 208 -1.80 0.14 11.65
N CYS A 209 -1.22 1.32 11.86
CA CYS A 209 -1.29 1.96 13.17
C CYS A 209 -2.74 2.40 13.45
N GLY A 210 -3.30 1.92 14.55
CA GLY A 210 -4.59 2.33 15.06
C GLY A 210 -4.49 2.80 16.51
N TYR A 211 -5.62 3.26 17.03
CA TYR A 211 -5.76 3.57 18.44
C TYR A 211 -7.21 3.43 18.88
N GLU A 212 -7.39 3.14 20.15
CA GLU A 212 -8.66 3.28 20.85
C GLU A 212 -8.68 4.57 21.67
N LYS A 213 -9.78 5.30 21.62
CA LYS A 213 -9.95 6.57 22.36
C LYS A 213 -10.62 6.31 23.70
N PHE A 214 -9.99 6.81 24.77
CA PHE A 214 -10.50 6.74 26.14
C PHE A 214 -10.65 8.13 26.75
N PHE A 215 -11.37 8.21 27.87
CA PHE A 215 -11.55 9.41 28.67
C PHE A 215 -11.14 9.14 30.11
N SER A 216 -10.31 10.02 30.65
CA SER A 216 -9.88 10.02 32.05
C SER A 216 -10.96 10.65 32.95
N ASN A 217 -10.82 10.46 34.26
CA ASN A 217 -11.75 11.00 35.26
C ASN A 217 -11.82 12.54 35.27
N ASP A 218 -10.76 13.22 34.81
CA ASP A 218 -10.68 14.67 34.65
C ASP A 218 -11.32 15.17 33.33
N GLY A 219 -11.91 14.28 32.54
CA GLY A 219 -12.49 14.58 31.23
C GLY A 219 -11.49 14.67 30.09
N SER A 220 -10.18 14.52 30.35
CA SER A 220 -9.16 14.51 29.29
C SER A 220 -9.28 13.24 28.45
N SER A 221 -9.10 13.36 27.13
CA SER A 221 -9.10 12.19 26.25
C SER A 221 -7.68 11.72 25.96
N TYR A 222 -7.43 10.42 26.08
CA TYR A 222 -6.15 9.81 25.71
C TYR A 222 -6.36 8.70 24.66
N LYS A 223 -5.26 8.27 24.04
CA LYS A 223 -5.26 7.26 22.97
C LYS A 223 -4.40 6.09 23.39
N SER A 224 -4.97 4.89 23.40
CA SER A 224 -4.20 3.66 23.50
C SER A 224 -3.87 3.18 22.09
N TYR A 225 -2.59 3.18 21.73
CA TYR A 225 -2.15 2.79 20.39
C TYR A 225 -2.07 1.28 20.25
N VAL A 226 -2.55 0.78 19.11
CA VAL A 226 -2.58 -0.65 18.75
C VAL A 226 -2.17 -0.81 17.29
N ILE A 227 -1.88 -2.05 16.88
CA ILE A 227 -1.87 -2.38 15.45
C ILE A 227 -3.27 -2.92 15.12
N VAL A 228 -3.91 -2.31 14.13
CA VAL A 228 -5.18 -2.81 13.59
C VAL A 228 -4.86 -3.65 12.36
N SER A 229 -5.37 -4.86 12.32
CA SER A 229 -5.14 -5.84 11.28
C SER A 229 -6.46 -6.23 10.62
N PHE A 230 -6.48 -6.35 9.30
CA PHE A 230 -7.59 -6.90 8.54
C PHE A 230 -7.17 -8.21 7.90
N ASP A 231 -7.83 -9.31 8.26
CA ASP A 231 -7.62 -10.61 7.63
C ASP A 231 -8.41 -10.68 6.31
N MET A 232 -7.68 -10.73 5.20
CA MET A 232 -8.27 -10.76 3.86
C MET A 232 -9.04 -12.05 3.56
N LEU A 233 -8.83 -13.13 4.32
CA LEU A 233 -9.54 -14.40 4.12
C LEU A 233 -10.89 -14.40 4.83
N SER A 234 -10.89 -14.07 6.12
CA SER A 234 -12.11 -14.01 6.95
C SER A 234 -12.89 -12.71 6.81
N ASN A 235 -12.28 -11.66 6.23
CA ASN A 235 -12.79 -10.29 6.15
C ASN A 235 -13.04 -9.64 7.52
N ARG A 236 -12.29 -10.03 8.54
CA ARG A 236 -12.44 -9.54 9.92
C ARG A 236 -11.34 -8.56 10.27
N PHE A 237 -11.71 -7.52 11.02
CA PHE A 237 -10.77 -6.65 11.71
C PHE A 237 -10.47 -7.19 13.10
N GLN A 238 -9.22 -7.03 13.50
CA GLN A 238 -8.72 -7.40 14.81
C GLN A 238 -7.60 -6.47 15.25
N THR A 239 -7.23 -6.56 16.52
CA THR A 239 -6.09 -5.83 17.09
C THR A 239 -4.96 -6.80 17.38
N LEU A 240 -3.74 -6.46 16.98
CA LEU A 240 -2.54 -7.12 17.51
C LEU A 240 -2.12 -6.36 18.78
N ASN A 241 -2.14 -7.07 19.91
CA ASN A 241 -1.73 -6.50 21.18
C ASN A 241 -0.23 -6.24 21.19
N ILE A 242 0.15 -4.98 21.42
CA ILE A 242 1.55 -4.57 21.57
C ILE A 242 1.95 -4.82 23.03
N PRO A 243 3.01 -5.62 23.30
CA PRO A 243 3.47 -5.84 24.67
C PRO A 243 3.82 -4.52 25.38
N ASP A 244 3.44 -4.37 26.64
CA ASP A 244 3.65 -3.12 27.41
C ASP A 244 5.11 -2.64 27.40
N GLN A 245 6.05 -3.58 27.45
CA GLN A 245 7.49 -3.28 27.39
C GLN A 245 7.89 -2.61 26.08
N LEU A 246 7.28 -3.04 24.96
CA LEU A 246 7.48 -2.44 23.65
C LEU A 246 6.74 -1.11 23.55
N LEU A 247 5.47 -1.06 23.98
CA LEU A 247 4.61 0.12 23.86
C LEU A 247 5.24 1.38 24.48
N ARG A 248 5.91 1.25 25.64
CA ARG A 248 6.62 2.35 26.33
C ARG A 248 7.81 2.92 25.53
N ARG A 249 8.31 2.18 24.54
CA ARG A 249 9.50 2.53 23.73
C ARG A 249 9.15 2.83 22.28
N LEU A 250 7.87 2.74 21.89
CA LEU A 250 7.45 2.99 20.52
C LEU A 250 7.35 4.50 20.24
N PRO A 251 7.69 4.93 19.01
CA PRO A 251 7.39 6.29 18.56
C PRO A 251 5.88 6.42 18.31
N LEU A 252 5.12 7.00 19.23
CA LEU A 252 3.66 7.13 19.10
C LEU A 252 3.27 8.53 18.55
N PRO A 253 2.46 8.64 17.48
CA PRO A 253 1.99 7.57 16.60
C PRO A 253 3.11 7.01 15.73
N PHE A 254 3.02 5.72 15.38
CA PHE A 254 3.99 5.06 14.53
C PHE A 254 3.47 4.81 13.11
N TYR A 255 4.42 4.55 12.21
CA TYR A 255 4.21 4.03 10.87
C TYR A 255 4.42 2.52 10.87
N VAL A 256 3.72 1.82 9.98
CA VAL A 256 3.88 0.38 9.74
C VAL A 256 4.37 0.13 8.33
N SER A 257 5.28 -0.83 8.19
CA SER A 257 5.77 -1.36 6.91
C SER A 257 6.14 -2.83 7.08
N SER A 258 6.74 -3.46 6.08
CA SER A 258 7.15 -4.86 6.14
C SER A 258 8.62 -5.04 5.75
N LEU A 259 9.25 -6.04 6.36
CA LEU A 259 10.59 -6.52 6.04
C LEU A 259 10.55 -8.04 6.00
N GLY A 260 10.49 -8.60 4.78
CA GLY A 260 10.13 -10.00 4.58
C GLY A 260 8.74 -10.27 5.16
N ASP A 261 8.63 -11.31 6.00
CA ASP A 261 7.39 -11.69 6.69
C ASP A 261 7.23 -11.02 8.07
N ASN A 262 8.12 -10.07 8.42
CA ASN A 262 8.04 -9.34 9.68
C ASN A 262 7.34 -7.99 9.52
N LEU A 263 6.62 -7.58 10.56
CA LEU A 263 6.02 -6.26 10.67
C LEU A 263 7.07 -5.27 11.20
N VAL A 264 7.19 -4.14 10.52
CA VAL A 264 8.12 -3.08 10.93
C VAL A 264 7.33 -1.91 11.47
N ILE A 265 7.67 -1.48 12.68
CA ILE A 265 7.19 -0.23 13.28
C ILE A 265 8.31 0.81 13.19
N SER A 266 7.99 2.01 12.69
CA SER A 266 8.95 3.11 12.63
C SER A 266 8.33 4.45 13.00
N GLY A 267 9.16 5.41 13.38
CA GLY A 267 8.72 6.77 13.71
C GLY A 267 9.75 7.52 14.54
N ASN A 268 9.34 8.66 15.08
CA ASN A 268 10.21 9.54 15.87
C ASN A 268 9.65 9.70 17.28
N ILE A 269 10.51 9.54 18.28
CA ILE A 269 10.23 9.94 19.66
C ILE A 269 10.75 11.38 19.82
N GLN A 270 9.87 12.30 20.18
CA GLN A 270 10.27 13.70 20.42
C GLN A 270 10.95 13.82 21.78
N GLY A 271 12.13 14.42 21.81
CA GLY A 271 12.78 14.95 23.00
C GLY A 271 12.87 16.48 22.95
N ASP A 272 13.43 17.09 23.99
CA ASP A 272 13.45 18.55 24.14
C ASP A 272 14.30 19.24 23.06
N GLU A 273 15.44 18.66 22.69
CA GLU A 273 16.38 19.25 21.70
C GLU A 273 16.47 18.44 20.40
N HIS A 274 16.23 17.13 20.46
CA HIS A 274 16.41 16.22 19.33
C HIS A 274 15.29 15.19 19.27
N CYS A 275 15.02 14.69 18.07
CA CYS A 275 14.18 13.51 17.86
C CYS A 275 15.04 12.25 17.93
N VAL A 276 14.46 11.13 18.39
CA VAL A 276 15.07 9.81 18.20
C VAL A 276 14.25 9.05 17.17
N PHE A 277 14.85 8.80 16.01
CA PHE A 277 14.24 7.98 14.97
C PHE A 277 14.44 6.50 15.32
N CYS A 278 13.35 5.76 15.39
CA CYS A 278 13.33 4.37 15.84
C CYS A 278 12.74 3.45 14.77
N ILE A 279 13.34 2.27 14.61
CA ILE A 279 12.83 1.16 13.80
C ILE A 279 12.81 -0.11 14.65
N TRP A 280 11.66 -0.74 14.73
CA TRP A 280 11.41 -2.00 15.41
C TRP A 280 10.93 -3.05 14.43
N VAL A 281 11.45 -4.27 14.54
CA VAL A 281 11.03 -5.42 13.74
C VAL A 281 10.31 -6.40 14.64
N LEU A 282 9.10 -6.76 14.26
CA LEU A 282 8.19 -7.63 14.99
C LEU A 282 7.96 -8.91 14.19
N SER A 283 8.26 -10.05 14.80
CA SER A 283 7.92 -11.35 14.23
C SER A 283 6.53 -11.77 14.70
N LEU A 284 5.73 -12.27 13.76
CA LEU A 284 4.35 -12.67 14.00
C LEU A 284 4.23 -14.20 13.92
N VAL A 285 3.52 -14.79 14.88
CA VAL A 285 3.07 -16.18 14.81
C VAL A 285 1.55 -16.17 14.94
N GLY A 286 0.87 -16.47 13.83
CA GLY A 286 -0.57 -16.26 13.73
C GLY A 286 -0.92 -14.78 13.94
N GLU A 287 -1.69 -14.51 14.99
CA GLU A 287 -2.23 -13.18 15.33
C GLU A 287 -1.55 -12.60 16.58
N THR A 288 -0.35 -13.09 16.90
CA THR A 288 0.41 -12.69 18.08
C THR A 288 1.82 -12.26 17.71
N ILE A 289 2.31 -11.23 18.42
CA ILE A 289 3.72 -10.81 18.33
C ILE A 289 4.53 -11.81 19.14
N SER A 290 5.28 -12.67 18.46
CA SER A 290 6.08 -13.72 19.09
C SER A 290 7.40 -13.17 19.64
N SER A 291 7.99 -12.20 18.94
CA SER A 291 9.20 -11.51 19.36
C SER A 291 9.29 -10.13 18.72
N PHE A 292 10.08 -9.26 19.33
CA PHE A 292 10.35 -7.92 18.83
C PHE A 292 11.80 -7.54 19.08
N SER A 293 12.40 -6.83 18.13
CA SER A 293 13.78 -6.35 18.21
C SER A 293 13.87 -4.90 17.76
N ASN A 294 14.72 -4.13 18.43
CA ASN A 294 15.08 -2.79 17.98
C ASN A 294 16.15 -2.94 16.90
N LEU A 295 15.82 -2.55 15.68
CA LEU A 295 16.75 -2.60 14.55
C LEU A 295 17.64 -1.35 14.55
N LEU A 296 17.04 -0.19 14.80
CA LEU A 296 17.73 1.10 14.77
C LEU A 296 17.10 2.06 15.77
N SER A 297 17.94 2.81 16.49
CA SER A 297 17.55 3.99 17.24
C SER A 297 18.66 5.03 17.13
N VAL A 298 18.41 6.10 16.37
CA VAL A 298 19.39 7.16 16.09
C VAL A 298 18.85 8.53 16.48
N PRO A 299 19.62 9.35 17.22
CA PRO A 299 19.32 10.75 17.40
C PRO A 299 19.35 11.48 16.06
N SER A 300 18.42 12.40 15.86
CA SER A 300 18.35 13.26 14.69
C SER A 300 17.83 14.63 15.10
N PRO A 301 18.40 15.73 14.57
CA PRO A 301 17.90 17.08 14.84
C PRO A 301 16.49 17.30 14.29
N ILE A 302 16.07 16.48 13.31
CA ILE A 302 14.77 16.56 12.65
C ILE A 302 14.10 15.20 12.56
N ALA A 303 12.76 15.18 12.48
CA ALA A 303 12.01 13.96 12.32
C ALA A 303 12.28 13.29 10.96
N LEU A 304 12.61 12.01 10.97
CA LEU A 304 12.89 11.22 9.77
C LEU A 304 11.71 10.32 9.39
N LYS A 305 11.58 9.96 8.12
CA LYS A 305 10.56 8.99 7.67
C LYS A 305 11.22 7.79 7.01
N LEU A 306 10.86 6.59 7.47
CA LEU A 306 11.26 5.35 6.80
C LEU A 306 10.54 5.22 5.46
N VAL A 307 11.28 5.03 4.37
CA VAL A 307 10.71 4.87 3.03
C VAL A 307 10.75 3.41 2.59
N ALA A 308 11.91 2.75 2.75
CA ALA A 308 12.12 1.35 2.40
C ALA A 308 13.39 0.79 3.08
N PHE A 309 13.68 -0.48 2.80
CA PHE A 309 14.95 -1.11 3.12
C PHE A 309 15.69 -1.46 1.83
N HIS A 310 17.00 -1.25 1.84
CA HIS A 310 17.91 -1.77 0.84
C HIS A 310 18.18 -3.27 1.09
N ASP A 311 18.81 -3.96 0.14
CA ASP A 311 19.10 -5.40 0.18
C ASP A 311 19.89 -5.84 1.44
N HIS A 312 20.68 -4.95 2.04
CA HIS A 312 21.42 -5.21 3.28
C HIS A 312 20.64 -4.89 4.56
N ILE A 313 19.33 -4.64 4.47
CA ILE A 313 18.48 -4.17 5.58
C ILE A 313 18.86 -2.74 6.03
N ASP A 314 19.73 -2.06 5.27
CA ASP A 314 20.03 -0.65 5.45
C ASP A 314 18.77 0.20 5.19
N PRO A 315 18.32 1.03 6.14
CA PRO A 315 17.15 1.87 5.95
C PRO A 315 17.36 2.96 4.90
N ILE A 316 16.42 3.08 3.98
CA ILE A 316 16.29 4.26 3.12
C ILE A 316 15.32 5.21 3.81
N VAL A 317 15.81 6.38 4.19
CA VAL A 317 15.05 7.38 4.93
C VAL A 317 14.91 8.66 4.14
N GLU A 318 13.77 9.31 4.34
CA GLU A 318 13.47 10.63 3.85
C GLU A 318 13.85 11.64 4.94
N VAL A 319 14.71 12.59 4.58
CA VAL A 319 15.24 13.65 5.44
C VAL A 319 14.68 14.98 4.96
N PRO A 320 13.75 15.61 5.70
CA PRO A 320 13.21 16.91 5.33
C PRO A 320 14.28 18.00 5.29
N SER A 321 14.14 18.97 4.39
CA SER A 321 14.91 20.21 4.46
C SER A 321 14.45 21.07 5.65
N GLN A 322 15.26 22.06 6.04
CA GLN A 322 14.93 22.93 7.18
C GLN A 322 13.63 23.71 6.98
N GLU A 323 13.30 24.04 5.74
CA GLU A 323 12.05 24.74 5.37
C GLU A 323 10.84 23.78 5.32
N GLY A 324 11.08 22.47 5.22
CA GLY A 324 10.05 21.43 5.24
C GLY A 324 9.30 21.22 3.93
N PHE A 325 9.62 21.94 2.86
CA PHE A 325 8.98 21.79 1.54
C PHE A 325 9.59 20.67 0.69
N SER A 326 10.91 20.48 0.78
CA SER A 326 11.64 19.42 0.10
C SER A 326 12.15 18.37 1.09
N ALA A 327 12.45 17.18 0.60
CA ALA A 327 13.17 16.17 1.35
C ALA A 327 14.18 15.45 0.46
N THR A 328 15.29 15.05 1.04
CA THR A 328 16.32 14.24 0.37
C THR A 328 16.16 12.77 0.79
N LEU A 329 16.26 11.87 -0.19
CA LEU A 329 16.40 10.45 0.10
C LEU A 329 17.86 10.11 0.42
N VAL A 330 18.05 9.46 1.55
CA VAL A 330 19.36 9.01 2.01
C VAL A 330 19.31 7.54 2.42
N LEU A 331 20.41 6.83 2.20
CA LEU A 331 20.64 5.49 2.70
C LEU A 331 21.40 5.59 4.02
N TYR A 332 20.84 5.06 5.10
CA TYR A 332 21.54 4.93 6.37
C TYR A 332 22.29 3.61 6.40
N ARG A 333 23.61 3.66 6.42
CA ARG A 333 24.48 2.47 6.48
C ARG A 333 24.59 1.99 7.92
N MET A 334 23.92 0.90 8.26
CA MET A 334 23.94 0.35 9.61
C MET A 334 25.36 0.00 10.09
N ALA A 335 26.22 -0.44 9.17
CA ALA A 335 27.59 -0.86 9.48
C ALA A 335 28.53 0.30 9.88
N SER A 336 28.38 1.48 9.26
CA SER A 336 29.24 2.65 9.54
C SER A 336 28.56 3.71 10.39
N GLY A 337 27.23 3.72 10.43
CA GLY A 337 26.43 4.75 11.10
C GLY A 337 26.24 6.02 10.28
N ASP A 338 26.60 6.02 8.99
CA ASP A 338 26.58 7.21 8.15
C ASP A 338 25.34 7.30 7.27
N PHE A 339 24.93 8.54 6.99
CA PHE A 339 23.92 8.86 5.98
C PHE A 339 24.58 9.12 4.63
N GLN A 340 24.25 8.30 3.63
CA GLN A 340 24.69 8.47 2.25
C GLN A 340 23.55 9.05 1.41
N SER A 341 23.73 10.25 0.84
CA SER A 341 22.74 10.82 -0.08
C SER A 341 22.59 9.98 -1.35
N LEU A 342 21.35 9.80 -1.79
CA LEU A 342 21.03 9.15 -3.06
C LEU A 342 20.91 10.15 -4.23
N GLY A 343 21.11 11.44 -3.98
CA GLY A 343 21.01 12.48 -5.00
C GLY A 343 19.58 12.73 -5.51
N ILE A 344 18.57 12.32 -4.73
CA ILE A 344 17.16 12.54 -5.05
C ILE A 344 16.58 13.49 -4.00
N GLU A 345 16.20 14.69 -4.43
CA GLU A 345 15.56 15.72 -3.60
C GLU A 345 14.29 16.22 -4.29
N GLU A 346 13.15 16.04 -3.64
CA GLU A 346 11.81 16.29 -4.21
C GLU A 346 10.83 16.67 -3.07
N ASP A 347 9.51 16.74 -3.35
CA ASP A 347 8.52 17.20 -2.37
C ASP A 347 8.51 16.32 -1.11
N ALA A 348 8.59 16.97 0.06
CA ALA A 348 8.55 16.31 1.35
C ALA A 348 7.23 15.54 1.55
N GLY A 349 7.34 14.37 2.16
CA GLY A 349 6.26 13.44 2.45
C GLY A 349 5.85 12.55 1.27
N SER A 350 6.29 12.86 0.04
CA SER A 350 5.78 12.21 -1.17
C SER A 350 6.45 10.87 -1.52
N PHE A 351 7.65 10.61 -0.99
CA PHE A 351 8.43 9.45 -1.37
C PHE A 351 7.82 8.13 -0.92
N VAL A 352 7.75 7.19 -1.86
CA VAL A 352 7.38 5.79 -1.63
C VAL A 352 8.29 4.90 -2.49
N ILE A 353 8.99 3.96 -1.85
CA ILE A 353 9.77 2.93 -2.51
C ILE A 353 9.20 1.57 -2.12
N LYS A 354 8.93 0.70 -3.11
CA LYS A 354 8.54 -0.69 -2.85
C LYS A 354 9.31 -1.65 -3.74
N PRO A 355 9.53 -2.90 -3.28
CA PRO A 355 10.07 -3.96 -4.11
C PRO A 355 9.24 -4.14 -5.38
N TYR A 356 9.93 -4.29 -6.50
CA TYR A 356 9.36 -4.66 -7.77
C TYR A 356 9.45 -6.17 -7.94
N CYS A 357 8.31 -6.81 -8.10
CA CYS A 357 8.23 -8.17 -8.59
C CYS A 357 7.33 -8.23 -9.82
N LYS A 358 7.73 -9.06 -10.79
CA LYS A 358 6.95 -9.25 -12.02
C LYS A 358 5.64 -9.95 -11.68
N SER A 359 4.53 -9.43 -12.20
CA SER A 359 3.19 -9.95 -11.91
C SER A 359 2.34 -10.06 -13.16
N LEU A 360 1.52 -11.11 -13.21
CA LEU A 360 0.55 -11.39 -14.27
C LEU A 360 -0.88 -11.00 -13.87
N LEU A 361 -1.06 -10.39 -12.70
CA LEU A 361 -2.38 -9.97 -12.24
C LEU A 361 -2.94 -8.84 -13.12
N VAL A 362 -4.27 -8.71 -13.19
CA VAL A 362 -4.97 -7.69 -14.02
C VAL A 362 -4.78 -7.94 -15.54
N GLN A 363 -4.44 -9.16 -15.97
CA GLN A 363 -4.18 -9.46 -17.38
C GLN A 363 -5.41 -9.38 -18.30
N SER A 364 -6.60 -9.71 -17.80
CA SER A 364 -7.82 -9.83 -18.60
C SER A 364 -8.52 -8.50 -18.89
N VAL A 365 -8.11 -7.42 -18.22
CA VAL A 365 -8.81 -6.14 -18.19
C VAL A 365 -7.79 -5.02 -18.28
N ASP A 366 -8.06 -4.01 -19.09
CA ASP A 366 -7.21 -2.82 -19.17
C ASP A 366 -8.07 -1.57 -19.32
N ARG A 367 -7.66 -0.50 -18.63
CA ARG A 367 -8.32 0.81 -18.59
C ARG A 367 -9.81 0.75 -18.30
N THR A 368 -10.26 -0.36 -17.69
CA THR A 368 -11.66 -0.58 -17.39
C THR A 368 -11.99 0.18 -16.11
N VAL A 369 -13.12 0.87 -16.13
CA VAL A 369 -13.66 1.56 -14.97
C VAL A 369 -14.87 0.79 -14.49
N TYR A 370 -14.81 0.31 -13.25
CA TYR A 370 -15.88 -0.41 -12.58
C TYR A 370 -16.65 0.51 -11.63
N CYS A 371 -17.89 0.10 -11.38
CA CYS A 371 -18.90 0.84 -10.64
C CYS A 371 -19.28 2.14 -11.35
N ARG A 372 -20.46 2.68 -11.02
CA ARG A 372 -20.90 3.96 -11.58
C ARG A 372 -20.41 5.09 -10.70
N GLU A 373 -20.06 6.20 -11.34
CA GLU A 373 -20.05 7.49 -10.65
C GLU A 373 -21.45 7.71 -10.08
N LEU A 374 -21.58 7.59 -8.76
CA LEU A 374 -22.84 7.92 -8.12
C LEU A 374 -22.97 9.43 -8.22
N VAL A 375 -24.11 9.92 -8.71
CA VAL A 375 -24.51 11.32 -8.66
C VAL A 375 -25.68 11.37 -7.70
N TYR A 376 -25.48 11.94 -6.51
CA TYR A 376 -26.60 12.13 -5.58
C TYR A 376 -27.68 12.96 -6.31
N PRO A 377 -28.96 12.52 -6.34
CA PRO A 377 -30.01 13.19 -7.14
C PRO A 377 -30.18 14.69 -6.83
N GLY A 378 -29.86 15.10 -5.59
CA GLY A 378 -29.90 16.50 -5.15
C GLY A 378 -28.75 17.40 -5.67
N LEU A 379 -27.81 16.88 -6.46
CA LEU A 379 -26.67 17.63 -6.99
C LEU A 379 -26.59 17.63 -8.52
N ALA A 380 -27.65 17.23 -9.22
CA ALA A 380 -27.71 17.20 -10.69
C ALA A 380 -27.52 18.57 -11.37
N ASN A 381 -27.57 19.68 -10.62
CA ASN A 381 -27.49 21.05 -11.16
C ASN A 381 -26.11 21.72 -11.08
N THR A 382 -25.03 21.00 -10.73
CA THR A 382 -23.66 21.55 -10.85
C THR A 382 -22.92 20.89 -12.00
N THR A 383 -23.23 21.33 -13.22
CA THR A 383 -22.37 21.13 -14.39
C THR A 383 -21.08 21.92 -14.18
N LEU A 384 -20.03 21.23 -13.76
CA LEU A 384 -18.66 21.71 -13.93
C LEU A 384 -18.34 21.63 -15.44
N ASN A 385 -18.34 22.78 -16.10
CA ASN A 385 -17.77 22.95 -17.44
C ASN A 385 -16.29 22.55 -17.39
N LEU A 386 -15.99 21.30 -17.72
CA LEU A 386 -14.64 20.88 -18.08
C LEU A 386 -14.40 21.44 -19.49
N GLY A 387 -13.98 22.70 -19.53
CA GLY A 387 -13.64 23.40 -20.76
C GLY A 387 -12.65 22.59 -21.58
N HIS A 388 -13.02 22.30 -22.82
CA HIS A 388 -12.07 21.88 -23.84
C HIS A 388 -11.12 23.05 -24.13
N ARG A 389 -9.83 22.86 -23.88
CA ARG A 389 -8.74 23.31 -24.75
C ARG A 389 -7.48 22.51 -24.48
#